data_AF-Q05BF0-F1
#
_entry.id   AF-Q05BF0-F1
#
_cell.length_a   1.000
_cell.length_b   1.000
_cell.length_c   1.000
_cell.angle_alpha   90.00
_cell.angle_beta   90.00
_cell.angle_gamma   90.00
#
_symmetry.space_group_name_H-M   'P 1'
#
loop_
_entity.id
_entity.type
_entity.pdbx_description
1 polymer ?
#
loop_
_entity_poly.entity_id
_entity_poly.type
_entity_poly.pdbx_seq_one_letter_code
_entity_poly.pdbx_strand_id
1 'polypeptide(L)' 'MSMMMACWKQNEFRDEACRKEIQDFFDCSSRAQEARKMRSIQESLGQSESLSPHKMTKLLQRFPNKSHLI' A
#
# COMPACT_ATOMS: atom_id res chain seq x y z
N MET A 1 1.46 2.34 -15.68
CA MET A 1 2.76 2.06 -16.33
C MET A 1 2.59 1.38 -17.69
N SER A 2 2.00 0.19 -17.77
CA SER A 2 2.02 -0.62 -19.01
C SER A 2 1.49 0.08 -20.27
N MET A 3 0.38 0.83 -20.16
CA MET A 3 -0.19 1.55 -21.31
C MET A 3 0.69 2.69 -21.83
N MET A 4 1.31 3.45 -20.92
CA MET A 4 2.26 4.51 -21.28
C MET A 4 3.46 3.95 -22.06
N MET A 5 4.03 2.83 -21.59
CA MET A 5 5.15 2.15 -22.28
C MET A 5 4.73 1.60 -23.65
N ALA A 6 3.50 1.07 -23.76
CA ALA A 6 2.97 0.58 -25.03
C ALA A 6 2.79 1.73 -26.03
N CYS A 7 2.25 2.87 -25.58
CA CYS A 7 2.13 4.07 -26.41
C CYS A 7 3.51 4.57 -26.86
N TRP A 8 4.48 4.66 -25.95
CA TRP A 8 5.84 5.04 -26.29
C TRP A 8 6.45 4.12 -27.35
N LYS A 9 6.29 2.80 -27.20
CA LYS A 9 6.80 1.85 -28.20
C LYS A 9 6.20 2.08 -29.59
N GLN A 10 4.93 2.47 -29.67
CA GLN A 10 4.25 2.74 -30.95
C GLN A 10 4.62 4.10 -31.55
N ASN A 11 4.97 5.08 -30.71
CA ASN A 11 5.18 6.48 -31.11
C ASN A 11 6.65 6.92 -30.97
N GLU A 12 7.59 5.99 -31.05
CA GLU A 12 9.04 6.29 -30.95
C GLU A 12 9.41 7.09 -29.69
N PHE A 13 8.75 6.79 -28.57
CA PHE A 13 8.94 7.45 -27.28
C PHE A 13 8.64 8.96 -27.29
N ARG A 14 7.77 9.43 -28.21
CA ARG A 14 7.32 10.82 -28.22
C ARG A 14 6.26 11.07 -27.15
N ASP A 15 6.59 11.91 -26.18
CA ASP A 15 5.67 12.26 -25.09
C ASP A 15 4.42 12.99 -25.57
N GLU A 16 4.53 13.83 -26.59
CA GLU A 16 3.38 14.56 -27.15
C GLU A 16 2.29 13.62 -27.68
N ALA A 17 2.69 12.50 -28.29
CA ALA A 17 1.78 11.49 -28.82
C ALA A 17 1.12 10.64 -27.72
N CYS A 18 1.76 10.53 -26.55
CA CYS A 18 1.34 9.71 -25.42
C CYS A 18 0.88 10.54 -24.21
N ARG A 19 0.59 11.83 -24.42
CA ARG A 19 0.28 12.79 -23.34
C ARG A 19 -0.82 12.30 -22.40
N LYS A 20 -1.84 11.64 -22.95
CA LYS A 20 -2.96 11.10 -22.18
C LYS A 20 -2.50 9.96 -21.27
N GLU A 21 -1.80 8.97 -21.80
CA GLU A 21 -1.32 7.81 -21.05
C GLU A 21 -0.28 8.20 -20.00
N ILE A 22 0.51 9.24 -20.28
CA ILE A 22 1.45 9.86 -19.34
C ILE A 22 0.69 10.54 -18.19
N GLN A 23 -0.32 11.36 -18.51
CA GLN A 23 -1.14 12.02 -17.50
C GLN A 23 -1.87 11.00 -16.60
N ASP A 24 -2.51 9.99 -17.20
CA ASP A 24 -3.19 8.92 -16.47
C ASP A 24 -2.23 8.16 -15.55
N PHE A 25 -0.98 7.93 -16.00
CA PHE A 25 0.05 7.32 -15.16
C PHE A 25 0.44 8.22 -13.98
N PHE A 26 0.65 9.51 -14.20
CA PHE A 26 1.00 10.44 -13.13
C PHE A 26 -0.14 10.59 -12.11
N ASP A 27 -1.39 10.70 -12.57
CA ASP A 27 -2.56 10.76 -11.69
C ASP A 27 -2.68 9.49 -10.83
N CYS A 28 -2.47 8.31 -11.43
CA CYS A 28 -2.43 7.06 -10.70
C CYS A 28 -1.29 7.03 -9.66
N SER A 29 -0.09 7.49 -10.03
CA SER A 29 1.07 7.52 -9.16
C SER A 29 0.89 8.45 -7.96
N SER A 30 0.27 9.62 -8.18
CA SER A 30 -0.04 10.59 -7.13
C SER A 30 -1.02 10.00 -6.12
N ARG A 31 -2.13 9.43 -6.61
CA ARG A 31 -3.13 8.75 -5.75
C ARG A 31 -2.51 7.58 -4.98
N ALA A 32 -1.64 6.80 -5.61
CA ALA A 32 -0.95 5.70 -4.93
C ALA A 32 -0.01 6.20 -3.82
N GLN A 33 0.69 7.31 -4.03
CA GLN A 33 1.53 7.95 -3.02
C GLN A 33 0.69 8.47 -1.84
N GLU A 34 -0.44 9.12 -2.11
CA GLU A 34 -1.37 9.60 -1.08
C GLU A 34 -1.97 8.43 -0.29
N ALA A 35 -2.45 7.39 -0.97
CA ALA A 35 -2.99 6.19 -0.33
C ALA A 35 -1.96 5.50 0.58
N ARG A 36 -0.69 5.46 0.17
CA ARG A 36 0.41 4.92 1.00
C ARG A 36 0.62 5.74 2.27
N LYS A 37 0.61 7.08 2.18
CA LYS A 37 0.71 7.96 3.35
C LYS A 37 -0.49 7.74 4.28
N MET A 38 -1.72 7.71 3.76
CA MET A 38 -2.92 7.45 4.55
C MET A 38 -2.88 6.09 5.24
N ARG A 39 -2.46 5.02 4.55
CA ARG A 39 -2.29 3.69 5.17
C ARG A 39 -1.29 3.71 6.31
N SER A 40 -0.13 4.35 6.15
CA SER A 40 0.86 4.43 7.24
C SER A 40 0.31 5.15 8.47
N ILE A 41 -0.52 6.19 8.27
CA ILE A 41 -1.19 6.91 9.34
C ILE A 41 -2.25 6.01 10.00
N GLN A 42 -3.08 5.32 9.21
CA GLN A 42 -4.13 4.42 9.70
C GLN A 42 -3.56 3.24 10.50
N GLU A 43 -2.45 2.66 10.03
CA GLU A 43 -1.68 1.61 10.71
C GLU A 43 -1.14 2.12 12.05
N SER A 44 -0.59 3.34 12.11
CA SER A 44 -0.13 3.95 13.37
C SER A 44 -1.25 4.25 14.35
N LEU A 45 -2.43 4.63 13.84
CA LEU A 45 -3.63 4.91 14.64
C LEU A 45 -4.31 3.61 15.11
N GLY A 46 -3.80 2.44 14.70
CA GLY A 46 -4.31 1.15 15.13
C GLY A 46 -5.71 0.84 14.61
N GLN A 47 -6.13 1.47 13.50
CA GLN A 47 -7.41 1.24 12.83
C GLN A 47 -7.33 0.09 11.81
N SER A 48 -6.52 -0.93 12.12
CA SER A 48 -6.56 -2.20 11.41
C SER A 48 -7.73 -3.01 11.95
N GLU A 49 -8.36 -3.82 11.09
CA GLU A 49 -9.43 -4.75 11.47
C GLU A 49 -8.95 -5.76 12.53
N SER A 50 -7.64 -6.00 12.60
CA SER A 50 -6.99 -6.81 13.62
C SER A 50 -6.53 -5.99 14.84
N LEU A 51 -6.56 -6.61 16.02
CA LEU A 51 -6.00 -6.01 17.24
C LEU A 51 -4.51 -5.68 17.01
N SER A 52 -4.09 -4.49 17.44
CA SER A 52 -2.67 -4.12 17.50
C SER A 52 -1.85 -5.22 18.19
N PRO A 53 -0.66 -5.58 17.66
CA PRO A 53 0.21 -6.58 18.25
C PRO A 53 0.45 -6.36 19.75
N HIS A 54 0.58 -5.11 20.18
CA HIS A 54 0.79 -4.77 21.59
C HIS A 54 -0.41 -5.15 22.48
N LYS A 55 -1.64 -4.94 21.99
CA LYS A 55 -2.86 -5.36 22.70
C LYS A 55 -2.97 -6.89 22.73
N MET A 56 -2.62 -7.55 21.62
CA MET A 56 -2.66 -9.00 21.51
C MET A 56 -1.63 -9.68 22.43
N THR A 57 -0.40 -9.17 22.49
CA THR A 57 0.63 -9.65 23.41
C THR A 57 0.21 -9.50 24.87
N LYS A 58 -0.42 -8.37 25.26
CA LYS A 58 -0.97 -8.21 26.62
C LYS A 58 -2.04 -9.27 26.95
N LEU A 59 -2.88 -9.62 25.99
CA LEU A 59 -3.90 -10.67 26.19
C LEU A 59 -3.24 -12.05 26.35
N LEU A 60 -2.25 -12.37 25.53
CA LEU A 60 -1.49 -13.63 25.60
C LEU A 60 -0.68 -13.74 26.90
N GLN A 61 -0.14 -12.62 27.42
CA GLN A 61 0.53 -12.59 28.72
C GLN A 61 -0.44 -12.88 29.88
N ARG A 62 -1.71 -12.48 29.74
CA ARG A 62 -2.74 -12.76 30.75
C ARG A 62 -3.19 -14.22 30.73
N PHE A 63 -3.17 -14.85 29.56
CA PHE A 63 -3.54 -16.25 29.35
C PHE A 63 -2.39 -16.99 28.64
N PRO A 64 -1.27 -17.22 29.32
CA PRO A 64 -0.10 -17.84 28.70
C PRO A 64 -0.37 -19.29 28.35
N ASN A 65 0.21 -19.74 27.23
CA ASN A 65 0.14 -21.13 26.83
C ASN A 65 0.99 -21.99 27.77
N LYS A 66 0.39 -23.01 28.40
CA LYS A 66 1.12 -23.99 29.21
C LYS A 66 1.56 -25.14 28.31
N SER A 67 2.79 -25.05 27.81
CA SER A 67 3.42 -26.10 26.99
C SER A 67 3.80 -27.36 27.78
N HIS A 68 3.87 -27.26 29.10
CA HIS A 68 4.12 -28.40 29.99
C HIS A 68 3.06 -28.46 31.09
N LEU A 69 2.53 -29.66 31.30
CA LEU A 69 1.72 -30.00 32.47
C LEU A 69 2.66 -29.98 33.68
N ILE A 70 2.39 -29.09 34.64
CA ILE A 70 2.99 -29.14 35.98
C ILE A 70 2.22 -30.16 36.80
#